data_AF-A0A3R7VHE8-F1
#
_entry.id   AF-A0A3R7VHE8-F1
#
_cell.length_a   1.000
_cell.length_b   1.000
_cell.length_c   1.000
_cell.angle_alpha   90.00
_cell.angle_beta   90.00
_cell.angle_gamma   90.00
#
_symmetry.space_group_name_H-M   'P 1'
#
loop_
_entity.id
_entity.type
_entity.pdbx_description
1 polymer ?
#
loop_
_entity_poly.entity_id
_entity_poly.type
_entity_poly.pdbx_seq_one_letter_code
_entity_poly.pdbx_strand_id
1 'polypeptide(L)'
;MSESKDTDLIPLSAHKNTWTQRDLLAGIIGRYMTVKSHLGGLWPTWDVEAEHLDKRLIELNAYLEKLGWMVRLRRGDHNQLTALPLPHGQFPGKRIHTY
;
A
#
# COMPACT_ATOMS: atom_id res chain seq x y z
N MET A 1 -16.90 26.45 -37.10
CA MET A 1 -16.60 25.06 -36.71
C MET A 1 -15.21 25.08 -36.11
N SER A 2 -15.09 25.09 -34.77
CA SER A 2 -13.81 25.16 -34.09
C SER A 2 -13.34 23.74 -33.80
N GLU A 3 -12.26 23.31 -34.46
CA GLU A 3 -11.56 22.07 -34.14
C GLU A 3 -10.98 22.17 -32.73
N SER A 4 -11.44 21.27 -31.86
CA SER A 4 -10.84 21.02 -30.54
C SER A 4 -9.44 20.47 -30.74
N LYS A 5 -8.41 21.23 -30.35
CA LYS A 5 -7.04 20.75 -30.26
C LYS A 5 -6.98 19.58 -29.26
N ASP A 6 -6.83 18.37 -29.79
CA ASP A 6 -6.34 17.24 -29.03
C ASP A 6 -5.01 17.66 -28.42
N THR A 7 -5.02 17.85 -27.10
CA THR A 7 -3.82 18.17 -26.36
C THR A 7 -3.11 16.84 -26.21
N ASP A 8 -2.19 16.53 -27.14
CA ASP A 8 -1.32 15.37 -27.06
C ASP A 8 -0.71 15.30 -25.66
N LEU A 9 -1.25 14.41 -24.82
CA LEU A 9 -0.82 14.26 -23.44
C LEU A 9 0.59 13.68 -23.49
N ILE A 10 1.60 14.52 -23.31
CA ILE A 10 3.01 14.10 -23.26
C ILE A 10 3.15 13.13 -22.08
N PRO A 11 3.51 11.85 -22.32
CA PRO A 11 3.73 10.90 -21.25
C PRO A 11 4.86 11.40 -20.36
N LEU A 12 4.62 11.45 -19.05
CA LEU A 12 5.68 11.75 -18.10
C LEU A 12 6.77 10.70 -18.22
N SER A 13 8.00 11.15 -18.49
CA SER A 13 9.17 10.26 -18.49
C SER A 13 9.29 9.62 -17.11
N ALA A 14 9.31 8.28 -17.07
CA ALA A 14 9.46 7.55 -15.83
C ALA A 14 10.78 7.94 -15.16
N HIS A 15 10.71 8.41 -13.91
CA HIS A 15 11.89 8.82 -13.17
C HIS A 15 12.85 7.63 -13.01
N LYS A 16 14.16 7.82 -13.27
CA LYS A 16 15.19 6.75 -13.30
C LYS A 16 15.24 5.89 -12.02
N ASN A 17 14.85 6.47 -10.88
CA ASN A 17 14.65 5.76 -9.62
C ASN A 17 13.15 5.57 -9.39
N THR A 18 12.57 4.59 -10.06
CA THR A 18 11.17 4.23 -9.88
C THR A 18 11.05 3.42 -8.60
N TRP A 19 10.26 3.91 -7.63
CA TRP A 19 9.98 3.11 -6.44
C TRP A 19 9.16 1.89 -6.84
N THR A 20 9.60 0.71 -6.41
CA THR A 20 8.73 -0.45 -6.48
C THR A 20 7.59 -0.27 -5.48
N GLN A 21 6.47 -0.96 -5.69
CA GLN A 21 5.37 -0.96 -4.73
C GLN A 21 5.82 -1.37 -3.32
N ARG A 22 6.78 -2.29 -3.25
CA ARG A 22 7.43 -2.69 -2.00
C ARG A 22 8.18 -1.53 -1.34
N ASP A 23 8.94 -0.76 -2.12
CA ASP A 23 9.72 0.37 -1.58
C ASP A 23 8.79 1.49 -1.09
N LEU A 24 7.69 1.73 -1.80
CA LEU A 24 6.63 2.64 -1.35
C LEU A 24 6.03 2.19 -0.02
N LEU A 25 5.63 0.92 0.09
CA LEU A 25 5.03 0.38 1.31
C LEU A 25 6.02 0.41 2.49
N ALA A 26 7.28 0.03 2.27
CA ALA A 26 8.33 0.12 3.28
C ALA A 26 8.54 1.57 3.76
N GLY A 27 8.55 2.53 2.83
CA GLY A 27 8.65 3.96 3.14
C GLY A 27 7.46 4.50 3.92
N ILE A 28 6.25 3.99 3.69
CA ILE A 28 5.06 4.34 4.49
C ILE A 28 5.17 3.74 5.90
N ILE A 29 5.48 2.45 6.00
CA ILE A 29 5.66 1.75 7.29
C ILE A 29 6.72 2.46 8.14
N GLY A 30 7.83 2.88 7.52
CA GLY A 30 8.93 3.62 8.15
C GLY A 30 8.53 4.91 8.86
N ARG A 31 7.37 5.50 8.54
CA ARG A 31 6.85 6.70 9.23
C ARG A 31 6.20 6.39 10.58
N TYR A 32 5.81 5.14 10.80
CA TYR A 32 5.09 4.69 12.01
C TYR A 32 5.94 3.77 12.88
N MET A 33 6.90 3.07 12.29
CA MET A 33 7.73 2.08 12.96
C MET A 33 9.08 1.89 12.26
N THR A 34 10.07 1.42 13.01
CA THR A 34 11.40 1.13 12.50
C THR A 34 11.37 -0.19 11.73
N VAL A 35 11.67 -0.15 10.43
CA VAL A 35 11.82 -1.35 9.59
C VAL A 35 13.24 -1.91 9.75
N LYS A 36 13.37 -3.14 10.22
CA LYS A 36 14.66 -3.79 10.48
C LYS A 36 15.17 -4.59 9.31
N SER A 37 14.29 -5.40 8.73
CA SER A 37 14.64 -6.33 7.67
C SER A 37 13.44 -6.54 6.74
N HIS A 38 13.71 -6.96 5.50
CA HIS A 38 12.69 -7.47 4.59
C HIS A 38 12.82 -8.99 4.51
N LEU A 39 11.73 -9.70 4.77
CA LEU A 39 11.73 -11.16 4.87
C LEU A 39 11.35 -11.87 3.57
N GLY A 40 10.89 -11.14 2.56
CA GLY A 40 10.41 -11.71 1.29
C GLY A 40 9.09 -12.47 1.45
N GLY A 41 8.90 -13.51 0.63
CA GLY A 41 7.66 -14.30 0.56
C GLY A 41 6.66 -13.80 -0.48
N LEU A 42 5.51 -14.46 -0.58
CA LEU A 42 4.46 -14.11 -1.55
C LEU A 42 3.95 -12.67 -1.36
N TRP A 43 3.85 -12.26 -0.09
CA TRP A 43 3.42 -10.92 0.30
C TRP A 43 4.59 -10.15 0.92
N PRO A 44 4.78 -8.86 0.59
CA PRO A 44 5.82 -8.05 1.20
C PRO A 44 5.71 -8.08 2.73
N THR A 45 6.77 -8.60 3.37
CA THR A 45 6.83 -8.78 4.82
C THR A 45 8.10 -8.17 5.39
N TRP A 46 8.01 -7.53 6.55
CA TRP A 46 9.12 -6.87 7.23
C TRP A 46 9.13 -7.18 8.71
N ASP A 47 10.33 -7.32 9.27
CA ASP A 47 10.52 -7.19 10.72
C ASP A 47 10.48 -5.72 11.11
N VAL A 48 9.75 -5.41 12.17
CA VAL A 48 9.52 -4.05 12.64
C VAL A 48 9.68 -3.93 14.15
N GLU A 49 10.02 -2.72 14.58
CA GLU A 49 10.00 -2.33 15.99
C GLU A 49 9.35 -0.96 16.15
N ALA A 50 8.53 -0.81 17.19
CA ALA A 50 7.99 0.47 17.58
C ALA A 50 7.61 0.46 19.06
N GLU A 51 7.77 1.61 19.71
CA GLU A 51 7.07 1.89 20.94
C GLU A 51 5.57 2.04 20.67
N HIS A 52 4.74 1.55 21.59
CA HIS A 52 3.27 1.57 21.45
C HIS A 52 2.78 0.95 20.14
N LEU A 53 3.34 -0.22 19.77
CA LEU A 53 3.10 -0.91 18.51
C LEU A 53 1.62 -1.00 18.10
N ASP A 54 0.73 -1.30 19.04
CA ASP A 54 -0.71 -1.42 18.77
C ASP A 54 -1.33 -0.10 18.30
N LYS A 55 -0.96 1.02 18.93
CA LYS A 55 -1.43 2.35 18.52
C LYS A 55 -0.91 2.70 17.12
N ARG A 56 0.38 2.45 16.88
CA ARG A 56 1.01 2.71 15.58
C ARG A 56 0.42 1.87 14.46
N LEU A 57 0.07 0.61 14.76
CA LEU A 57 -0.59 -0.28 13.80
C LEU A 57 -1.95 0.25 13.36
N ILE A 58 -2.75 0.78 14.30
CA ILE A 58 -4.06 1.39 14.00
C ILE A 58 -3.87 2.60 13.09
N GLU A 59 -2.96 3.51 13.45
CA GLU A 59 -2.67 4.72 12.66
C GLU A 59 -2.16 4.38 11.25
N LEU A 60 -1.27 3.40 11.13
CA LEU A 60 -0.74 2.91 9.85
C LEU A 60 -1.85 2.30 8.98
N ASN A 61 -2.68 1.42 9.54
CA ASN A 61 -3.77 0.80 8.77
C ASN A 61 -4.83 1.82 8.32
N ALA A 62 -5.14 2.83 9.13
CA ALA A 62 -6.03 3.92 8.73
C ALA A 62 -5.48 4.75 7.55
N TYR A 63 -4.16 4.85 7.42
CA TYR A 63 -3.52 5.49 6.27
C TYR A 63 -3.52 4.56 5.04
N LEU A 64 -3.11 3.30 5.21
CA LEU A 64 -3.02 2.32 4.12
C LEU A 64 -4.38 1.99 3.50
N GLU A 65 -5.46 2.01 4.27
CA GLU A 65 -6.81 1.76 3.78
C GLU A 65 -7.19 2.70 2.62
N LYS A 66 -6.78 3.98 2.71
CA LYS A 66 -6.98 4.99 1.66
C LYS A 66 -6.26 4.66 0.36
N LEU A 67 -5.23 3.82 0.43
CA LEU A 67 -4.44 3.35 -0.70
C LEU A 67 -4.89 1.97 -1.20
N GLY A 68 -5.92 1.38 -0.59
CA GLY A 68 -6.35 0.01 -0.89
C GLY A 68 -5.40 -1.06 -0.36
N TRP A 69 -4.67 -0.76 0.72
CA TRP A 69 -3.75 -1.67 1.38
C TRP A 69 -4.09 -1.83 2.86
N MET A 70 -3.62 -2.91 3.46
CA MET A 70 -3.54 -3.07 4.90
C MET A 70 -2.25 -3.79 5.27
N VAL A 71 -1.87 -3.72 6.54
CA VAL A 71 -0.85 -4.58 7.14
C VAL A 71 -1.45 -5.42 8.25
N ARG A 72 -1.03 -6.68 8.28
CA ARG A 72 -1.31 -7.61 9.38
C ARG A 72 -0.07 -7.76 10.24
N LEU A 73 -0.23 -7.59 11.55
CA LEU A 73 0.81 -7.85 12.55
C LEU A 73 0.82 -9.33 12.94
N ARG A 74 1.99 -9.95 12.92
CA ARG A 74 2.29 -11.22 13.58
C ARG A 74 3.28 -10.94 14.70
N ARG A 75 2.95 -11.38 15.91
CA ARG A 75 3.86 -11.34 17.07
C ARG A 75 4.61 -12.68 17.18
N GLY A 76 5.84 -12.61 17.67
CA GLY A 76 6.75 -13.75 17.86
C GLY A 76 8.08 -13.25 18.43
N ASP A 77 9.18 -13.93 18.09
CA ASP A 77 10.54 -13.48 18.47
C ASP A 77 10.84 -12.07 17.91
N HIS A 78 10.30 -11.79 16.72
CA HIS A 78 10.25 -10.45 16.13
C HIS A 78 8.81 -10.11 15.72
N ASN A 79 8.48 -8.82 15.78
CA ASN A 79 7.20 -8.34 15.27
C ASN A 79 7.28 -8.22 13.75
N GLN A 80 6.34 -8.84 13.05
CA GLN A 80 6.33 -8.89 11.60
C GLN A 80 5.08 -8.21 11.04
N LEU A 81 5.25 -7.34 10.06
CA LEU A 81 4.17 -6.81 9.25
C LEU A 81 4.17 -7.44 7.87
N THR A 82 3.02 -7.98 7.46
CA THR A 82 2.77 -8.39 6.08
C THR A 82 1.77 -7.42 5.45
N ALA A 83 2.15 -6.80 4.33
CA ALA A 83 1.25 -5.94 3.55
C ALA A 83 0.38 -6.78 2.61
N LEU A 84 -0.92 -6.48 2.60
CA LEU A 84 -1.94 -7.17 1.81
C LEU A 84 -2.78 -6.13 1.06
N PRO A 85 -3.11 -6.38 -0.22
CA PRO A 85 -4.07 -5.54 -0.92
C PRO A 85 -5.45 -5.75 -0.30
N LEU A 86 -6.17 -4.67 -0.04
CA LEU A 86 -7.57 -4.75 0.33
C LEU A 86 -8.40 -5.05 -0.93
N PRO A 87 -9.43 -5.90 -0.84
CA PRO A 87 -10.29 -6.25 -1.95
C PRO A 87 -11.26 -5.09 -2.28
N HIS A 88 -10.74 -3.92 -2.64
CA HIS A 88 -11.58 -2.79 -3.07
C HIS A 88 -11.93 -2.99 -4.54
N GLY A 89 -13.23 -3.01 -4.85
CA GLY A 89 -13.69 -3.06 -6.25
C GLY A 89 -13.42 -4.38 -6.98
N GLN A 90 -13.24 -5.51 -6.27
CA GLN A 90 -13.08 -6.85 -6.90
C GLN A 90 -14.25 -7.26 -7.81
N PHE A 91 -15.37 -6.53 -7.80
CA PHE A 91 -16.49 -6.72 -8.71
C PHE A 91 -16.81 -5.41 -9.44
N PRO A 92 -16.62 -5.34 -10.76
CA PRO A 92 -17.19 -4.27 -11.57
C PRO A 92 -18.70 -4.49 -11.68
N GLY A 93 -19.48 -3.94 -10.74
CA GLY A 93 -20.95 -3.92 -10.86
C GLY A 93 -21.72 -4.07 -9.55
N LYS A 94 -21.86 -2.98 -8.79
CA LYS A 94 -23.08 -2.81 -7.98
C LYS A 94 -24.22 -2.35 -8.88
N ARG A 95 -24.72 -3.26 -9.71
CA ARG A 95 -26.10 -3.28 -10.20
C ARG A 95 -26.56 -4.74 -10.18
N ILE A 96 -26.77 -5.24 -8.97
CA ILE A 96 -27.64 -6.40 -8.79
C ILE A 96 -29.03 -5.87 -9.15
N HIS A 97 -29.44 -6.03 -10.41
CA HIS A 97 -30.84 -5.91 -10.79
C HIS A 97 -31.53 -7.14 -10.21
N THR A 98 -32.12 -6.98 -9.02
CA THR A 98 -33.19 -7.85 -8.55
C THR A 98 -34.41 -7.58 -9.42
N TYR A 99 -34.75 -8.56 -10.26
CA TYR A 99 -36.09 -8.67 -10.87
C TYR A 99 -37.08 -9.18 -9.83
#